data_AF-A0A2S6A3H7-F1
#
_entry.id   AF-A0A2S6A3H7-F1
#
_cell.length_a   1.000
_cell.length_b   1.000
_cell.length_c   1.000
_cell.angle_alpha   90.00
_cell.angle_beta   90.00
_cell.angle_gamma   90.00
#
_symmetry.space_group_name_H-M   'P 1'
#
loop_
_entity.id
_entity.type
_entity.pdbx_description
1 polymer ?
#
loop_
_entity_poly.entity_id
_entity_poly.type
_entity_poly.pdbx_seq_one_letter_code
_entity_poly.pdbx_strand_id
1 'polypeptide(L)'
;GSVRIVRADETAAAVGEIGEIRVRGPQLFCGYVDSTRDAEALDADGYFRTGDLGYLDADGCLVVTGRLKDIIVRKMENIPAREVEEALIADPAIADVCVIGVPDAGSGERVCAVVVPRDASAPPTLESVRVFLSGTPLNKRKYPEQVEIVTELPRNSLGKIAKPALRERFSDTMPATGTTPATAATPGNGQTAQGAVAESFTTIEFEVSGHVATVALNRPERLNSFDQVMAAEMVRVWQRVRDDDDIRVAILQANGERAFCTGIDVGGGAWWTHKSRWNQEDPGVSLGPRQHRVWKPVICAVHGMAAGGAMYFINESDIVICSSEATFFDPHANGGMVSALEPIGMLARGIPLGEVLRWALLGSDERMTAQTALRAGIVTEVVEPGQLRSRARQLADEIAARRPEAIQGTVRAIWEALEMNPSIALRNGLSYTQIGNPGDGRTDSRVNKRTPRLR
;
A
#
# COMPACT_ATOMS: atom_id res chain seq x y z
N GLY A 1 -20.11 25.18 1.81
CA GLY A 1 -21.02 24.03 1.62
C GLY A 1 -21.61 23.69 2.97
N SER A 2 -22.75 23.02 3.00
CA SER A 2 -23.43 22.54 4.20
C SER A 2 -23.57 21.02 4.14
N VAL A 3 -23.51 20.38 5.32
CA VAL A 3 -23.79 18.95 5.50
C VAL A 3 -24.93 18.81 6.50
N ARG A 4 -25.78 17.81 6.30
CA ARG A 4 -26.79 17.40 7.28
C ARG A 4 -26.89 15.88 7.36
N ILE A 5 -27.34 15.40 8.50
CA ILE A 5 -27.63 13.99 8.75
C ILE A 5 -29.14 13.83 8.81
N VAL A 6 -29.68 12.96 7.96
CA VAL A 6 -31.14 12.77 7.81
C VAL A 6 -31.52 11.33 8.15
N ARG A 7 -32.48 11.16 9.04
CA ARG A 7 -33.02 9.85 9.42
C ARG A 7 -33.82 9.24 8.25
N ALA A 8 -34.13 7.95 8.38
CA ALA A 8 -34.94 7.23 7.39
C ALA A 8 -36.37 7.79 7.24
N ASP A 9 -36.89 8.48 8.25
CA ASP A 9 -38.20 9.17 8.22
C ASP A 9 -38.12 10.59 7.64
N GLU A 10 -37.00 10.95 6.99
CA GLU A 10 -36.71 12.26 6.40
C GLU A 10 -36.57 13.42 7.41
N THR A 11 -36.50 13.13 8.72
CA THR A 11 -36.24 14.15 9.74
C THR A 11 -34.74 14.35 10.00
N ALA A 12 -34.35 15.51 10.52
CA ALA A 12 -32.96 15.76 10.90
C ALA A 12 -32.55 14.90 12.11
N ALA A 13 -31.41 14.19 12.00
CA ALA A 13 -30.85 13.39 13.08
C ALA A 13 -30.21 14.27 14.16
N ALA A 14 -30.22 13.80 15.42
CA ALA A 14 -29.54 14.48 16.52
C ALA A 14 -28.00 14.27 16.44
N VAL A 15 -27.25 15.06 17.22
CA VAL A 15 -25.81 14.86 17.39
C VAL A 15 -25.54 13.44 17.92
N GLY A 16 -24.58 12.74 17.31
CA GLY A 16 -24.25 11.35 17.63
C GLY A 16 -25.19 10.30 17.02
N GLU A 17 -26.29 10.72 16.37
CA GLU A 17 -27.27 9.82 15.80
C GLU A 17 -27.01 9.55 14.32
N ILE A 18 -27.02 8.27 13.94
CA ILE A 18 -26.72 7.83 12.58
C ILE A 18 -27.90 8.15 11.65
N GLY A 19 -27.58 8.76 10.50
CA GLY A 19 -28.50 8.94 9.39
C GLY A 19 -27.75 9.06 8.06
N GLU A 20 -28.49 9.32 6.99
CA GLU A 20 -27.94 9.59 5.67
C GLU A 20 -27.24 10.94 5.65
N ILE A 21 -25.99 10.93 5.18
CA ILE A 21 -25.20 12.13 4.93
C ILE A 21 -25.75 12.80 3.67
N ARG A 22 -26.18 14.06 3.80
CA ARG A 22 -26.57 14.88 2.65
C ARG A 22 -25.76 16.16 2.60
N VAL A 23 -25.34 16.53 1.40
CA VAL A 23 -24.39 17.64 1.17
C VAL A 23 -24.94 18.64 0.18
N ARG A 24 -24.62 19.92 0.38
CA ARG A 24 -24.95 21.01 -0.55
C ARG A 24 -23.82 22.02 -0.64
N GLY A 25 -23.52 22.53 -1.83
CA GLY A 25 -22.45 23.51 -1.98
C GLY A 25 -22.02 23.73 -3.43
N PRO A 26 -21.18 24.75 -3.67
CA PRO A 26 -20.80 25.18 -5.02
C PRO A 26 -19.98 24.15 -5.81
N GLN A 27 -19.52 23.08 -5.16
CA GLN A 27 -18.74 22.02 -5.78
C GLN A 27 -19.59 20.80 -6.18
N LEU A 28 -20.88 20.80 -5.87
CA LEU A 28 -21.81 19.78 -6.33
C LEU A 28 -22.29 20.09 -7.75
N PHE A 29 -22.52 19.03 -8.50
CA PHE A 29 -23.12 19.10 -9.82
C PHE A 29 -24.55 19.66 -9.74
N CYS A 30 -25.01 20.36 -10.78
CA CYS A 30 -26.31 21.03 -10.78
C CYS A 30 -27.51 20.09 -11.01
N GLY A 31 -27.26 18.82 -11.30
CA GLY A 31 -28.23 17.83 -11.74
C GLY A 31 -27.63 16.87 -12.76
N TYR A 32 -28.26 15.72 -12.93
CA TYR A 32 -27.90 14.74 -13.94
C TYR A 32 -28.27 15.24 -15.33
N VAL A 33 -27.52 14.79 -16.33
CA VAL A 33 -27.86 15.00 -17.75
C VAL A 33 -29.27 14.47 -18.05
N ASP A 34 -29.62 13.34 -17.43
CA ASP A 34 -30.99 12.85 -17.37
C ASP A 34 -31.67 13.37 -16.09
N SER A 35 -32.39 14.49 -16.24
CA SER A 35 -33.08 15.20 -15.16
C SER A 35 -34.14 14.37 -14.42
N THR A 36 -34.59 13.24 -15.00
CA THR A 36 -35.54 12.34 -14.30
C THR A 36 -34.93 11.72 -13.04
N ARG A 37 -33.59 11.67 -12.97
CA ARG A 37 -32.82 11.11 -11.86
C ARG A 37 -32.59 12.10 -10.72
N ASP A 38 -32.86 13.39 -10.93
CA ASP A 38 -32.60 14.43 -9.93
C ASP A 38 -33.53 14.31 -8.73
N ALA A 39 -34.78 13.89 -8.94
CA ALA A 39 -35.76 13.73 -7.86
C ALA A 39 -35.36 12.67 -6.82
N GLU A 40 -34.60 11.65 -7.22
CA GLU A 40 -34.08 10.62 -6.31
C GLU A 40 -32.72 11.00 -5.71
N ALA A 41 -31.97 11.88 -6.37
CA ALA A 41 -30.61 12.24 -6.00
C ALA A 41 -30.51 13.50 -5.13
N LEU A 42 -31.46 14.43 -5.31
CA LEU A 42 -31.57 15.66 -4.56
C LEU A 42 -32.84 15.60 -3.70
N ASP A 43 -32.77 16.10 -2.48
CA ASP A 43 -33.98 16.34 -1.70
C ASP A 43 -34.60 17.72 -1.98
N ALA A 44 -35.75 17.98 -1.36
CA ALA A 44 -36.53 19.20 -1.58
C ALA A 44 -35.77 20.51 -1.30
N ASP A 45 -34.71 20.46 -0.48
CA ASP A 45 -33.88 21.62 -0.14
C ASP A 45 -32.62 21.74 -1.03
N GLY A 46 -32.51 20.87 -2.04
CA GLY A 46 -31.39 20.80 -2.98
C GLY A 46 -30.12 20.19 -2.37
N TYR A 47 -30.23 19.36 -1.34
CA TYR A 47 -29.09 18.58 -0.86
C TYR A 47 -28.98 17.28 -1.64
N PHE A 48 -27.76 16.94 -2.01
CA PHE A 48 -27.44 15.67 -2.62
C PHE A 48 -27.43 14.55 -1.59
N ARG A 49 -28.22 13.51 -1.86
CA ARG A 49 -28.31 12.25 -1.14
C ARG A 49 -27.09 11.40 -1.49
N THR A 50 -26.08 11.35 -0.62
CA THR A 50 -24.83 10.65 -0.96
C THR A 50 -24.98 9.13 -0.93
N GLY A 51 -26.01 8.63 -0.22
CA GLY A 51 -26.18 7.22 0.10
C GLY A 51 -25.14 6.69 1.11
N ASP A 52 -24.34 7.57 1.71
CA ASP A 52 -23.42 7.24 2.80
C ASP A 52 -24.12 7.53 4.14
N LEU A 53 -23.84 6.70 5.15
CA LEU A 53 -24.36 6.84 6.50
C LEU A 53 -23.29 7.42 7.41
N GLY A 54 -23.73 8.22 8.38
CA GLY A 54 -22.85 8.82 9.37
C GLY A 54 -23.59 9.65 10.40
N TYR A 55 -22.84 10.28 11.28
CA TYR A 55 -23.35 11.21 12.27
C TYR A 55 -22.39 12.39 12.44
N LEU A 56 -22.90 13.50 12.99
CA LEU A 56 -22.06 14.60 13.47
C LEU A 56 -21.84 14.41 14.98
N ASP A 57 -20.58 14.46 15.42
CA ASP A 57 -20.28 14.45 16.85
C ASP A 57 -20.49 15.84 17.49
N ALA A 58 -20.23 15.94 18.80
CA ALA A 58 -20.43 17.17 19.57
C ALA A 58 -19.53 18.34 19.10
N ASP A 59 -18.41 18.03 18.45
CA ASP A 59 -17.46 19.01 17.91
C ASP A 59 -17.79 19.39 16.46
N GLY A 60 -18.86 18.80 15.89
CA GLY A 60 -19.29 19.02 14.51
C GLY A 60 -18.47 18.26 13.47
N CYS A 61 -17.69 17.26 13.87
CA CYS A 61 -16.97 16.39 12.96
C CYS A 61 -17.91 15.33 12.38
N LEU A 62 -17.80 15.10 11.07
CA LEU A 62 -18.56 14.08 10.36
C LEU A 62 -17.87 12.72 10.49
N VAL A 63 -18.55 11.76 11.11
CA VAL A 63 -18.13 10.36 11.19
C VAL A 63 -18.92 9.55 10.19
N VAL A 64 -18.25 8.98 9.19
CA VAL A 64 -18.86 8.12 8.17
C VAL A 64 -18.85 6.67 8.68
N THR A 65 -20.02 6.05 8.80
CA THR A 65 -20.20 4.72 9.40
C THR A 65 -20.55 3.64 8.38
N GLY A 66 -20.88 4.00 7.14
CA GLY A 66 -21.14 3.01 6.09
C GLY A 66 -21.94 3.54 4.91
N ARG A 67 -22.66 2.65 4.24
CA ARG A 67 -23.52 2.95 3.09
C ARG A 67 -24.95 2.49 3.35
N LEU A 68 -25.93 3.29 2.93
CA LEU A 68 -27.34 3.00 3.08
C LEU A 68 -27.74 1.67 2.41
N LYS A 69 -27.13 1.34 1.27
CA LYS A 69 -27.37 0.08 0.53
C LYS A 69 -26.61 -1.14 1.07
N ASP A 70 -25.77 -0.93 2.09
CA ASP A 70 -24.97 -1.98 2.74
C ASP A 70 -25.34 -2.17 4.22
N ILE A 71 -26.52 -1.69 4.61
CA ILE A 71 -27.16 -2.07 5.88
C ILE A 71 -27.79 -3.45 5.74
N ILE A 72 -27.56 -4.29 6.76
CA ILE A 72 -28.19 -5.59 6.93
C ILE A 72 -29.33 -5.42 7.94
N VAL A 73 -30.55 -5.75 7.54
CA VAL A 73 -31.76 -5.62 8.34
C VAL A 73 -32.07 -6.98 8.98
N ARG A 74 -31.63 -7.13 10.23
CA ARG A 74 -31.73 -8.39 10.97
C ARG A 74 -32.58 -8.21 12.22
N LYS A 75 -33.69 -8.94 12.35
CA LYS A 75 -34.63 -8.88 13.50
C LYS A 75 -35.06 -7.45 13.84
N MET A 76 -35.37 -6.64 12.82
CA MET A 76 -35.70 -5.21 12.94
C MET A 76 -34.56 -4.32 13.46
N GLU A 77 -33.32 -4.82 13.48
CA GLU A 77 -32.10 -4.07 13.80
C GLU A 77 -31.28 -3.81 12.52
N ASN A 78 -30.78 -2.59 12.37
CA ASN A 78 -29.92 -2.20 11.26
C ASN A 78 -28.46 -2.44 11.64
N ILE A 79 -27.79 -3.34 10.93
CA ILE A 79 -26.39 -3.69 11.12
C ILE A 79 -25.59 -3.15 9.94
N PRO A 80 -24.73 -2.13 10.13
CA PRO A 80 -23.83 -1.68 9.07
C PRO A 80 -22.80 -2.77 8.76
N ALA A 81 -22.78 -3.26 7.52
CA ALA A 81 -21.83 -4.30 7.10
C ALA A 81 -20.37 -3.87 7.35
N ARG A 82 -20.08 -2.59 7.13
CA ARG A 82 -18.75 -1.99 7.30
C ARG A 82 -18.21 -2.14 8.72
N GLU A 83 -19.05 -1.97 9.73
CA GLU A 83 -18.63 -2.09 11.14
C GLU A 83 -18.17 -3.53 11.46
N VAL A 84 -18.82 -4.52 10.84
CA VAL A 84 -18.45 -5.93 10.97
C VAL A 84 -17.19 -6.23 10.14
N GLU A 85 -17.07 -5.68 8.93
CA GLU A 85 -15.87 -5.81 8.08
C GLU A 85 -14.63 -5.24 8.76
N GLU A 86 -14.73 -4.05 9.36
CA GLU A 86 -13.64 -3.38 10.09
C GLU A 86 -13.20 -4.18 11.33
N ALA A 87 -14.14 -4.82 12.03
CA ALA A 87 -13.81 -5.72 13.12
C ALA A 87 -13.12 -7.00 12.61
N LEU A 88 -13.62 -7.61 11.53
CA LEU A 88 -13.11 -8.88 11.01
C LEU A 88 -11.74 -8.76 10.31
N ILE A 89 -11.46 -7.66 9.62
CA ILE A 89 -10.18 -7.50 8.90
C ILE A 89 -8.97 -7.41 9.85
N ALA A 90 -9.22 -7.16 11.14
CA ALA A 90 -8.20 -7.19 12.18
C ALA A 90 -7.81 -8.63 12.59
N ASP A 91 -8.55 -9.66 12.17
CA ASP A 91 -8.22 -11.06 12.42
C ASP A 91 -6.99 -11.48 11.59
N PRO A 92 -5.89 -11.95 12.21
CA PRO A 92 -4.70 -12.40 11.48
C PRO A 92 -4.98 -13.51 10.47
N ALA A 93 -6.01 -14.34 10.68
CA ALA A 93 -6.37 -15.42 9.77
C ALA A 93 -7.09 -14.93 8.49
N ILE A 94 -7.53 -13.67 8.45
CA ILE A 94 -8.29 -13.08 7.36
C ILE A 94 -7.38 -12.19 6.51
N ALA A 95 -7.29 -12.46 5.20
CA ALA A 95 -6.57 -11.62 4.25
C ALA A 95 -7.46 -10.53 3.64
N ASP A 96 -8.73 -10.85 3.41
CA ASP A 96 -9.73 -9.94 2.85
C ASP A 96 -11.14 -10.37 3.31
N VAL A 97 -12.08 -9.43 3.41
CA VAL A 97 -13.43 -9.73 3.89
C VAL A 97 -14.49 -8.81 3.27
N CYS A 98 -15.65 -9.38 2.99
CA CYS A 98 -16.85 -8.67 2.62
C CYS A 98 -18.02 -9.18 3.46
N VAL A 99 -18.76 -8.28 4.10
CA VAL A 99 -19.97 -8.63 4.85
C VAL A 99 -21.20 -8.24 4.05
N ILE A 100 -22.13 -9.20 3.96
CA ILE A 100 -23.39 -9.07 3.23
C ILE A 100 -24.55 -9.60 4.07
N GLY A 101 -25.72 -8.99 3.86
CA GLY A 101 -26.99 -9.56 4.30
C GLY A 101 -27.42 -10.62 3.30
N VAL A 102 -27.76 -11.81 3.79
CA VAL A 102 -28.38 -12.87 2.98
C VAL A 102 -29.77 -13.19 3.54
N PRO A 103 -30.78 -13.47 2.69
CA PRO A 103 -32.14 -13.70 3.15
C PRO A 103 -32.25 -14.83 4.18
N ASP A 104 -33.00 -14.58 5.24
CA ASP A 104 -33.23 -15.53 6.34
C ASP A 104 -34.69 -15.51 6.80
N ALA A 105 -35.36 -16.66 6.75
CA ALA A 105 -36.79 -16.76 7.05
C ALA A 105 -37.16 -16.36 8.49
N GLY A 106 -36.24 -16.48 9.46
CA GLY A 106 -36.50 -16.15 10.86
C GLY A 106 -36.11 -14.73 11.26
N SER A 107 -35.17 -14.11 10.54
CA SER A 107 -34.57 -12.83 10.93
C SER A 107 -34.65 -11.74 9.86
N GLY A 108 -35.22 -12.01 8.69
CA GLY A 108 -35.21 -11.10 7.54
C GLY A 108 -33.94 -11.29 6.74
N GLU A 109 -32.82 -10.82 7.30
CA GLU A 109 -31.47 -11.09 6.81
C GLU A 109 -30.59 -11.63 7.93
N ARG A 110 -29.68 -12.56 7.59
CA ARG A 110 -28.57 -12.98 8.46
C ARG A 110 -27.26 -12.35 8.00
N VAL A 111 -26.34 -12.14 8.95
CA VAL A 111 -25.02 -11.57 8.64
C VAL A 111 -24.12 -12.67 8.08
N CYS A 112 -23.72 -12.54 6.82
CA CYS A 112 -22.78 -13.45 6.16
C CYS A 112 -21.44 -12.74 5.93
N ALA A 113 -20.36 -13.32 6.45
CA ALA A 113 -19.00 -12.87 6.19
C ALA A 113 -18.36 -13.72 5.10
N VAL A 114 -18.08 -13.13 3.95
CA VAL A 114 -17.34 -13.76 2.85
C VAL A 114 -15.86 -13.43 3.04
N VAL A 115 -15.05 -14.45 3.29
CA VAL A 115 -13.68 -14.33 3.77
C VAL A 115 -12.71 -14.93 2.76
N VAL A 116 -11.65 -14.17 2.47
CA VAL A 116 -10.42 -14.71 1.86
C VAL A 116 -9.46 -15.04 3.00
N PRO A 117 -9.13 -16.31 3.22
CA PRO A 117 -8.21 -16.70 4.29
C PRO A 117 -6.79 -16.27 3.94
N ARG A 118 -6.02 -15.89 4.95
CA ARG A 118 -4.59 -15.57 4.80
C ARG A 118 -3.76 -16.82 4.53
N ASP A 119 -4.13 -17.92 5.16
CA ASP A 119 -3.62 -19.26 4.87
C ASP A 119 -4.76 -20.13 4.36
N ALA A 120 -4.72 -20.47 3.07
CA ALA A 120 -5.74 -21.30 2.43
C ALA A 120 -5.79 -22.73 3.00
N SER A 121 -4.72 -23.20 3.65
CA SER A 121 -4.68 -24.52 4.30
C SER A 121 -5.32 -24.53 5.69
N ALA A 122 -5.58 -23.36 6.28
CA ALA A 122 -6.19 -23.18 7.59
C ALA A 122 -7.24 -22.05 7.58
N PRO A 123 -8.36 -22.20 6.83
CA PRO A 123 -9.37 -21.16 6.74
C PRO A 123 -10.11 -20.96 8.07
N PRO A 124 -10.50 -19.72 8.41
CA PRO A 124 -11.24 -19.45 9.63
C PRO A 124 -12.65 -20.05 9.55
N THR A 125 -13.13 -20.59 10.67
CA THR A 125 -14.48 -21.13 10.81
C THR A 125 -15.41 -20.09 11.40
N LEU A 126 -16.73 -20.30 11.29
CA LEU A 126 -17.71 -19.45 11.98
C LEU A 126 -17.43 -19.34 13.49
N GLU A 127 -16.98 -20.44 14.11
CA GLU A 127 -16.63 -20.45 15.53
C GLU A 127 -15.37 -19.63 15.82
N SER A 128 -14.30 -19.82 15.05
CA SER A 128 -13.06 -19.05 15.25
C SER A 128 -13.27 -17.55 15.04
N VAL A 129 -14.07 -17.18 14.03
CA VAL A 129 -14.48 -15.80 13.77
C VAL A 129 -15.24 -15.20 14.95
N ARG A 130 -16.20 -15.94 15.54
CA ARG A 130 -16.95 -15.47 16.71
C ARG A 130 -16.09 -15.36 17.96
N VAL A 131 -15.14 -16.28 18.14
CA VAL A 131 -14.16 -16.20 19.23
C VAL A 131 -13.30 -14.94 19.07
N PHE A 132 -12.78 -14.68 17.87
CA PHE A 132 -12.01 -13.48 17.59
C PHE A 132 -12.83 -12.20 17.89
N LEU A 133 -14.05 -12.12 17.35
CA LEU A 133 -14.92 -10.96 17.55
C LEU A 133 -15.28 -10.73 19.03
N SER A 134 -15.30 -11.78 19.87
CA SER A 134 -15.55 -11.64 21.32
C SER A 134 -14.49 -10.82 22.07
N GLY A 135 -13.29 -10.71 21.50
CA GLY A 135 -12.21 -9.84 21.99
C GLY A 135 -12.31 -8.38 21.49
N THR A 136 -13.31 -8.05 20.67
CA THR A 136 -13.47 -6.70 20.08
C THR A 136 -14.61 -5.93 20.75
N PRO A 137 -14.69 -4.60 20.58
CA PRO A 137 -15.85 -3.80 21.04
C PRO A 137 -17.15 -4.08 20.28
N LEU A 138 -17.13 -4.91 19.22
CA LEU A 138 -18.32 -5.16 18.39
C LEU A 138 -19.41 -5.87 19.20
N ASN A 139 -20.63 -5.33 19.15
CA ASN A 139 -21.77 -5.94 19.84
C ASN A 139 -22.07 -7.33 19.27
N LYS A 140 -22.21 -8.32 20.16
CA LYS A 140 -22.50 -9.74 19.81
C LYS A 140 -23.70 -9.93 18.88
N ARG A 141 -24.68 -9.02 18.89
CA ARG A 141 -25.85 -9.05 17.98
C ARG A 141 -25.48 -8.87 16.51
N LYS A 142 -24.32 -8.28 16.22
CA LYS A 142 -23.79 -7.99 14.88
C LYS A 142 -22.88 -9.09 14.34
N TYR A 143 -22.65 -10.16 15.11
CA TYR A 143 -21.71 -11.21 14.71
C TYR A 143 -22.22 -11.98 13.49
N PRO A 144 -21.31 -12.42 12.61
CA PRO A 144 -21.67 -13.32 11.52
C PRO A 144 -22.37 -14.59 12.01
N GLU A 145 -23.28 -15.05 11.17
CA GLU A 145 -24.06 -16.28 11.32
C GLU A 145 -23.74 -17.29 10.22
N GLN A 146 -23.07 -16.82 9.18
CA GLN A 146 -22.54 -17.58 8.08
C GLN A 146 -21.14 -17.02 7.77
N VAL A 147 -20.19 -17.93 7.53
CA VAL A 147 -18.86 -17.59 7.03
C VAL A 147 -18.64 -18.40 5.76
N GLU A 148 -18.36 -17.71 4.66
CA GLU A 148 -18.12 -18.30 3.36
C GLU A 148 -16.68 -18.07 2.94
N ILE A 149 -15.99 -19.13 2.53
CA ILE A 149 -14.59 -19.05 2.14
C ILE A 149 -14.50 -18.92 0.62
N VAL A 150 -13.77 -17.90 0.17
CA VAL A 150 -13.47 -17.68 -1.25
C VAL A 150 -11.98 -17.48 -1.44
N THR A 151 -11.48 -17.82 -2.63
CA THR A 151 -10.08 -17.54 -3.01
C THR A 151 -9.86 -16.06 -3.29
N GLU A 152 -10.89 -15.36 -3.75
CA GLU A 152 -10.88 -13.92 -4.01
C GLU A 152 -12.29 -13.33 -3.94
N LEU A 153 -12.39 -12.05 -3.59
CA LEU A 153 -13.64 -11.31 -3.65
C LEU A 153 -13.85 -10.76 -5.08
N PRO A 154 -15.03 -10.98 -5.69
CA PRO A 154 -15.32 -10.47 -7.03
C PRO A 154 -15.37 -8.94 -6.98
N ARG A 155 -14.60 -8.29 -7.85
CA ARG A 155 -14.55 -6.82 -7.97
C ARG A 155 -14.99 -6.38 -9.36
N ASN A 156 -15.61 -5.20 -9.46
CA ASN A 156 -15.93 -4.59 -10.75
C ASN A 156 -14.69 -3.92 -11.37
N SER A 157 -14.83 -3.37 -12.58
CA SER A 157 -13.76 -2.67 -13.31
C SER A 157 -13.16 -1.45 -12.59
N LEU A 158 -13.79 -0.99 -11.51
CA LEU A 158 -13.30 0.09 -10.65
C LEU A 158 -12.75 -0.43 -9.30
N GLY A 159 -12.51 -1.75 -9.19
CA GLY A 159 -11.96 -2.38 -8.00
C GLY A 159 -12.93 -2.52 -6.82
N LYS A 160 -14.21 -2.14 -6.97
CA LYS A 160 -15.21 -2.27 -5.91
C LYS A 160 -15.76 -3.68 -5.84
N ILE A 161 -15.89 -4.22 -4.63
CA ILE A 161 -16.47 -5.55 -4.41
C ILE A 161 -17.90 -5.59 -4.94
N ALA A 162 -18.20 -6.58 -5.77
CA ALA A 162 -19.50 -6.83 -6.36
C ALA A 162 -20.42 -7.56 -5.35
N LYS A 163 -20.83 -6.87 -4.28
CA LYS A 163 -21.74 -7.40 -3.25
C LYS A 163 -23.02 -8.04 -3.80
N PRO A 164 -23.66 -7.55 -4.88
CA PRO A 164 -24.83 -8.22 -5.47
C PRO A 164 -24.56 -9.66 -5.92
N ALA A 165 -23.42 -9.91 -6.57
CA ALA A 165 -23.04 -11.25 -7.02
C ALA A 165 -22.76 -12.19 -5.84
N LEU A 166 -22.21 -11.67 -4.74
CA LEU A 166 -21.99 -12.43 -3.52
C LEU A 166 -23.31 -12.77 -2.81
N ARG A 167 -24.27 -11.83 -2.76
CA ARG A 167 -25.62 -12.09 -2.21
C ARG A 167 -26.33 -13.18 -3.00
N GLU A 168 -26.33 -13.08 -4.32
CA GLU A 168 -26.92 -14.11 -5.19
C GLU A 168 -26.29 -15.47 -4.95
N ARG A 169 -24.96 -15.54 -4.89
CA ARG A 169 -24.22 -16.80 -4.70
C ARG A 169 -24.49 -17.49 -3.36
N PHE A 170 -24.68 -16.72 -2.28
CA PHE A 170 -24.70 -17.26 -0.91
C PHE A 170 -26.07 -17.16 -0.21
N SER A 171 -27.13 -16.79 -0.95
CA SER A 171 -28.49 -16.74 -0.40
C SER A 171 -29.03 -18.12 0.02
N ASP A 172 -28.65 -19.19 -0.69
CA ASP A 172 -29.20 -20.54 -0.51
C ASP A 172 -28.34 -21.48 0.35
N THR A 173 -27.20 -21.03 0.86
CA THR A 173 -26.27 -21.87 1.61
C THR A 173 -26.68 -21.93 3.09
N MET A 174 -27.27 -23.06 3.52
CA MET A 174 -27.44 -23.41 4.93
C MET A 174 -26.11 -23.96 5.49
N PRO A 175 -25.72 -23.63 6.74
CA PRO A 175 -24.47 -24.10 7.30
C PRO A 175 -24.47 -25.63 7.48
N ALA A 176 -23.49 -26.31 6.89
CA ALA A 176 -23.23 -27.73 7.12
C ALA A 176 -22.56 -27.93 8.48
N THR A 177 -23.20 -28.72 9.35
CA THR A 177 -22.66 -29.21 10.63
C THR A 177 -21.79 -30.46 10.45
N GLY A 178 -20.63 -30.49 11.11
CA GLY A 178 -19.78 -31.68 11.34
C GLY A 178 -18.77 -31.96 10.21
N THR A 179 -17.53 -32.42 10.42
CA THR A 179 -16.98 -33.23 11.51
C THR A 179 -15.45 -33.14 11.47
N THR A 180 -14.82 -33.07 12.63
CA THR A 180 -13.36 -33.15 12.87
C THR A 180 -12.77 -34.50 12.41
N PRO A 181 -11.47 -34.54 12.07
CA PRO A 181 -10.61 -35.51 12.73
C PRO A 181 -9.52 -34.82 13.52
N ALA A 182 -9.44 -35.20 14.79
CA ALA A 182 -8.40 -34.82 15.72
C ALA A 182 -7.10 -35.59 15.43
N THR A 183 -5.97 -34.91 15.52
CA THR A 183 -4.76 -35.46 16.15
C THR A 183 -4.00 -34.35 16.85
N ALA A 184 -3.78 -34.59 18.14
CA ALA A 184 -3.21 -33.66 19.10
C ALA A 184 -1.68 -33.61 19.02
N ALA A 185 -1.13 -32.41 19.21
CA ALA A 185 0.13 -32.23 19.92
C ALA A 185 0.07 -30.87 20.65
N THR A 186 0.10 -30.92 21.98
CA THR A 186 0.03 -29.79 22.91
C THR A 186 1.26 -28.87 22.81
N PRO A 187 1.10 -27.55 22.99
CA PRO A 187 2.21 -26.59 22.94
C PRO A 187 3.04 -26.60 24.23
N GLY A 188 4.36 -26.62 24.07
CA GLY A 188 5.30 -26.32 25.14
C GLY A 188 5.46 -24.80 25.30
N ASN A 189 5.11 -24.29 26.48
CA ASN A 189 5.30 -22.89 26.86
C ASN A 189 6.77 -22.50 26.96
N GLY A 190 7.08 -21.33 26.42
CA GLY A 190 7.91 -20.31 27.07
C GLY A 190 9.42 -20.51 27.00
N GLN A 191 10.07 -19.69 26.15
CA GLN A 191 11.36 -19.11 26.48
C GLN A 191 11.56 -17.76 25.78
N THR A 192 11.79 -16.75 26.61
CA THR A 192 12.28 -15.43 26.26
C THR A 192 13.74 -15.49 25.79
N ALA A 193 14.03 -14.65 24.81
CA ALA A 193 15.30 -13.99 24.48
C ALA A 193 16.52 -14.82 23.99
N GLN A 194 17.11 -14.26 22.92
CA GLN A 194 18.49 -14.36 22.42
C GLN A 194 18.84 -15.46 21.41
N GLY A 195 19.21 -14.98 20.21
CA GLY A 195 19.85 -15.73 19.14
C GLY A 195 19.56 -15.10 17.79
N ALA A 196 20.22 -13.99 17.44
CA ALA A 196 20.20 -13.48 16.07
C ALA A 196 20.95 -14.50 15.19
N VAL A 197 20.19 -15.40 14.57
CA VAL A 197 20.69 -16.17 13.42
C VAL A 197 20.88 -15.13 12.32
N ALA A 198 22.12 -14.90 11.89
CA ALA A 198 22.39 -14.01 10.78
C ALA A 198 21.60 -14.52 9.57
N GLU A 199 20.62 -13.73 9.10
CA GLU A 199 19.93 -14.02 7.84
C GLU A 199 20.99 -14.07 6.74
N SER A 200 21.22 -15.25 6.17
CA SER A 200 22.17 -15.43 5.09
C SER A 200 21.50 -15.10 3.77
N PHE A 201 22.02 -14.09 3.07
CA PHE A 201 21.63 -13.73 1.71
C PHE A 201 22.69 -14.22 0.72
N THR A 202 22.27 -14.59 -0.49
CA THR A 202 23.14 -15.18 -1.52
C THR A 202 23.31 -14.27 -2.72
N THR A 203 22.34 -13.42 -3.02
CA THR A 203 22.36 -12.51 -4.17
C THR A 203 22.40 -11.04 -3.78
N ILE A 204 22.27 -10.75 -2.49
CA ILE A 204 22.44 -9.43 -1.90
C ILE A 204 23.30 -9.53 -0.63
N GLU A 205 23.84 -8.40 -0.19
CA GLU A 205 24.40 -8.22 1.15
C GLU A 205 23.50 -7.26 1.93
N PHE A 206 23.27 -7.55 3.20
CA PHE A 206 22.44 -6.75 4.09
C PHE A 206 23.14 -6.52 5.42
N GLU A 207 23.31 -5.26 5.79
CA GLU A 207 23.87 -4.86 7.08
C GLU A 207 23.06 -3.72 7.71
N VAL A 208 23.02 -3.66 9.03
CA VAL A 208 22.43 -2.55 9.78
C VAL A 208 23.48 -1.97 10.70
N SER A 209 23.73 -0.66 10.58
CA SER A 209 24.69 0.04 11.43
C SER A 209 24.27 1.50 11.62
N GLY A 210 24.23 1.94 12.88
CA GLY A 210 23.85 3.32 13.24
C GLY A 210 22.46 3.71 12.74
N HIS A 211 21.45 2.84 12.92
CA HIS A 211 20.07 3.02 12.45
C HIS A 211 19.89 3.07 10.92
N VAL A 212 20.93 2.72 10.16
CA VAL A 212 20.90 2.70 8.69
C VAL A 212 21.04 1.25 8.22
N ALA A 213 20.05 0.79 7.47
CA ALA A 213 20.12 -0.46 6.75
C ALA A 213 20.82 -0.24 5.40
N THR A 214 21.78 -1.07 5.05
CA THR A 214 22.47 -1.03 3.75
C THR A 214 22.23 -2.33 3.02
N VAL A 215 21.61 -2.22 1.84
CA VAL A 215 21.31 -3.32 0.93
C VAL A 215 22.23 -3.16 -0.27
N ALA A 216 23.10 -4.14 -0.53
CA ALA A 216 23.94 -4.17 -1.73
C ALA A 216 23.54 -5.34 -2.63
N LEU A 217 23.13 -5.06 -3.86
CA LEU A 217 22.97 -6.12 -4.88
C LEU A 217 24.33 -6.78 -5.12
N ASN A 218 24.39 -8.11 -5.10
CA ASN A 218 25.64 -8.87 -5.06
C ASN A 218 25.68 -10.03 -6.07
N ARG A 219 25.44 -9.70 -7.35
CA ARG A 219 25.67 -10.60 -8.50
C ARG A 219 26.51 -9.89 -9.56
N PRO A 220 27.69 -9.32 -9.22
CA PRO A 220 28.46 -8.46 -10.13
C PRO A 220 28.88 -9.16 -11.44
N GLU A 221 29.11 -10.48 -11.39
CA GLU A 221 29.40 -11.32 -12.55
C GLU A 221 28.24 -11.44 -13.54
N ARG A 222 27.01 -11.19 -13.07
CA ARG A 222 25.79 -11.09 -13.87
C ARG A 222 25.31 -9.64 -14.04
N LEU A 223 26.19 -8.65 -13.79
CA LEU A 223 25.87 -7.22 -13.83
C LEU A 223 24.71 -6.83 -12.90
N ASN A 224 24.59 -7.55 -11.78
CA ASN A 224 23.53 -7.38 -10.79
C ASN A 224 22.12 -7.47 -11.39
N SER A 225 21.94 -8.24 -12.47
CA SER A 225 20.61 -8.62 -12.91
C SER A 225 19.91 -9.41 -11.81
N PHE A 226 18.61 -9.19 -11.63
CA PHE A 226 17.84 -9.88 -10.59
C PHE A 226 17.27 -11.18 -11.12
N ASP A 227 17.28 -12.21 -10.27
CA ASP A 227 16.61 -13.50 -10.50
C ASP A 227 15.52 -13.73 -9.44
N GLN A 228 14.90 -14.92 -9.45
CA GLN A 228 13.88 -15.28 -8.46
C GLN A 228 14.42 -15.24 -7.02
N VAL A 229 15.70 -15.59 -6.81
CA VAL A 229 16.32 -15.63 -5.49
C VAL A 229 16.48 -14.21 -4.97
N MET A 230 17.02 -13.30 -5.79
CA MET A 230 17.11 -11.89 -5.44
C MET A 230 15.76 -11.28 -5.16
N ALA A 231 14.74 -11.55 -5.98
CA ALA A 231 13.39 -11.07 -5.74
C ALA A 231 12.87 -11.52 -4.36
N ALA A 232 13.02 -12.79 -4.00
CA ALA A 232 12.61 -13.31 -2.69
C ALA A 232 13.43 -12.75 -1.52
N GLU A 233 14.74 -12.53 -1.71
CA GLU A 233 15.63 -11.90 -0.74
C GLU A 233 15.23 -10.44 -0.47
N MET A 234 14.91 -9.68 -1.50
CA MET A 234 14.45 -8.29 -1.37
C MET A 234 13.15 -8.18 -0.57
N VAL A 235 12.18 -9.10 -0.75
CA VAL A 235 10.94 -9.13 0.06
C VAL A 235 11.27 -9.21 1.55
N ARG A 236 12.18 -10.11 1.93
CA ARG A 236 12.61 -10.29 3.33
C ARG A 236 13.31 -9.05 3.87
N VAL A 237 14.23 -8.48 3.09
CA VAL A 237 14.93 -7.24 3.46
C VAL A 237 13.96 -6.08 3.67
N TRP A 238 13.01 -5.88 2.76
CA TRP A 238 12.04 -4.79 2.90
C TRP A 238 11.08 -5.00 4.07
N GLN A 239 10.69 -6.25 4.35
CA GLN A 239 9.97 -6.58 5.57
C GLN A 239 10.79 -6.21 6.82
N ARG A 240 12.07 -6.59 6.87
CA ARG A 240 12.96 -6.25 7.99
C ARG A 240 13.11 -4.74 8.15
N VAL A 241 13.36 -4.01 7.07
CA VAL A 241 13.47 -2.54 7.08
C VAL A 241 12.17 -1.90 7.57
N ARG A 242 11.00 -2.39 7.14
CA ARG A 242 9.69 -1.87 7.57
C ARG A 242 9.46 -2.10 9.06
N ASP A 243 9.62 -3.34 9.52
CA ASP A 243 9.13 -3.81 10.82
C ASP A 243 10.12 -3.54 11.98
N ASP A 244 11.41 -3.28 11.70
CA ASP A 244 12.41 -2.96 12.72
C ASP A 244 12.52 -1.46 13.00
N ASP A 245 11.94 -1.00 14.11
CA ASP A 245 11.95 0.41 14.51
C ASP A 245 13.35 1.01 14.76
N ASP A 246 14.38 0.18 14.97
CA ASP A 246 15.75 0.67 15.07
C ASP A 246 16.31 1.14 13.72
N ILE A 247 15.82 0.57 12.62
CA ILE A 247 16.12 1.02 11.26
C ILE A 247 15.31 2.27 10.98
N ARG A 248 16.00 3.37 10.66
CA ARG A 248 15.37 4.66 10.35
C ARG A 248 15.49 5.07 8.90
N VAL A 249 16.51 4.57 8.20
CA VAL A 249 16.82 4.88 6.79
C VAL A 249 17.42 3.64 6.13
N ALA A 250 17.17 3.45 4.84
CA ALA A 250 17.83 2.43 4.03
C ALA A 250 18.70 3.06 2.93
N ILE A 251 19.84 2.44 2.64
CA ILE A 251 20.66 2.66 1.47
C ILE A 251 20.53 1.46 0.57
N LEU A 252 20.21 1.68 -0.71
CA LEU A 252 20.26 0.67 -1.75
C LEU A 252 21.43 0.98 -2.68
N GLN A 253 22.33 0.01 -2.82
CA GLN A 253 23.52 0.10 -3.65
C GLN A 253 23.80 -1.26 -4.32
N ALA A 254 24.94 -1.38 -5.00
CA ALA A 254 25.34 -2.64 -5.64
C ALA A 254 26.86 -2.82 -5.58
N ASN A 255 27.30 -4.08 -5.53
CA ASN A 255 28.69 -4.51 -5.60
C ASN A 255 29.16 -4.68 -7.06
N GLY A 256 30.48 -4.69 -7.25
CA GLY A 256 31.10 -4.64 -8.58
C GLY A 256 31.34 -3.20 -9.07
N GLU A 257 31.93 -3.09 -10.26
CA GLU A 257 32.31 -1.80 -10.85
C GLU A 257 31.49 -1.46 -12.11
N ARG A 258 30.90 -2.46 -12.76
CA ARG A 258 30.34 -2.32 -14.12
C ARG A 258 28.89 -1.86 -14.13
N ALA A 259 28.09 -2.23 -13.14
CA ALA A 259 26.65 -2.04 -13.16
C ALA A 259 26.05 -1.98 -11.77
N PHE A 260 25.12 -1.05 -11.58
CA PHE A 260 24.20 -1.09 -10.47
C PHE A 260 23.22 -2.26 -10.63
N CYS A 261 22.54 -2.34 -11.77
CA CYS A 261 21.64 -3.43 -12.15
C CYS A 261 21.33 -3.33 -13.64
N THR A 262 21.26 -4.46 -14.36
CA THR A 262 20.86 -4.46 -15.78
C THR A 262 19.48 -5.08 -16.01
N GLY A 263 18.62 -5.04 -15.01
CA GLY A 263 17.26 -5.55 -15.07
C GLY A 263 17.18 -7.05 -14.81
N ILE A 264 16.28 -7.72 -15.51
CA ILE A 264 15.96 -9.13 -15.26
C ILE A 264 17.03 -10.08 -15.83
N ASP A 265 17.38 -11.13 -15.10
CA ASP A 265 18.32 -12.16 -15.58
C ASP A 265 17.65 -13.05 -16.64
N VAL A 266 17.81 -12.67 -17.91
CA VAL A 266 17.31 -13.45 -19.06
C VAL A 266 18.07 -14.76 -19.27
N GLY A 267 19.25 -14.93 -18.68
CA GLY A 267 20.07 -16.14 -18.82
C GLY A 267 19.61 -17.31 -17.95
N GLY A 268 18.85 -17.03 -16.88
CA GLY A 268 18.33 -18.04 -15.95
C GLY A 268 17.00 -18.69 -16.34
N GLY A 269 16.39 -18.24 -17.45
CA GLY A 269 15.03 -18.62 -17.84
C GLY A 269 13.95 -17.86 -17.06
N ALA A 270 12.75 -17.76 -17.64
CA ALA A 270 11.68 -16.95 -17.08
C ALA A 270 10.93 -17.67 -15.95
N TRP A 271 11.18 -17.30 -14.68
CA TRP A 271 10.51 -17.90 -13.52
C TRP A 271 9.09 -17.37 -13.26
N TRP A 272 8.69 -16.27 -13.89
CA TRP A 272 7.40 -15.61 -13.67
C TRP A 272 6.31 -16.02 -14.68
N THR A 273 6.64 -16.85 -15.67
CA THR A 273 5.73 -17.26 -16.75
C THR A 273 4.98 -18.56 -16.46
N HIS A 274 5.15 -19.14 -15.27
CA HIS A 274 4.53 -20.41 -14.86
C HIS A 274 3.01 -20.32 -14.64
N LYS A 275 2.47 -19.10 -14.51
CA LYS A 275 1.02 -18.84 -14.43
C LYS A 275 0.44 -18.56 -15.82
N SER A 276 -0.87 -18.77 -15.96
CA SER A 276 -1.65 -18.32 -17.13
C SER A 276 -1.41 -16.84 -17.39
N ARG A 277 -1.44 -16.42 -18.67
CA ARG A 277 -1.20 -15.01 -19.08
C ARG A 277 -2.09 -14.00 -18.34
N TRP A 278 -3.26 -14.41 -17.87
CA TRP A 278 -4.18 -13.58 -17.09
C TRP A 278 -3.79 -13.41 -15.63
N ASN A 279 -2.97 -14.33 -15.10
CA ASN A 279 -2.56 -14.41 -13.70
C ASN A 279 -1.05 -14.19 -13.54
N GLN A 280 -0.35 -13.79 -14.61
CA GLN A 280 1.07 -13.47 -14.53
C GLN A 280 1.24 -12.19 -13.73
N GLU A 281 2.14 -12.25 -12.76
CA GLU A 281 2.57 -11.10 -11.98
C GLU A 281 3.91 -10.62 -12.53
N ASP A 282 4.09 -9.31 -12.55
CA ASP A 282 5.37 -8.73 -12.93
C ASP A 282 6.44 -9.15 -11.91
N PRO A 283 7.57 -9.74 -12.33
CA PRO A 283 8.65 -10.12 -11.42
C PRO A 283 9.28 -8.92 -10.68
N GLY A 284 9.12 -7.69 -11.20
CA GLY A 284 9.64 -6.47 -10.60
C GLY A 284 8.92 -6.03 -9.33
N VAL A 285 7.68 -6.48 -9.10
CA VAL A 285 6.85 -6.08 -7.94
C VAL A 285 7.49 -6.35 -6.59
N SER A 286 8.41 -7.31 -6.54
CA SER A 286 9.08 -7.72 -5.30
C SER A 286 10.30 -6.87 -4.95
N LEU A 287 10.75 -5.98 -5.85
CA LEU A 287 12.07 -5.35 -5.76
C LEU A 287 12.05 -3.99 -5.06
N GLY A 288 11.00 -3.20 -5.26
CA GLY A 288 10.92 -1.82 -4.80
C GLY A 288 10.39 -1.71 -3.35
N PRO A 289 10.87 -0.73 -2.56
CA PRO A 289 10.46 -0.58 -1.15
C PRO A 289 8.99 -0.17 -0.95
N ARG A 290 8.36 0.51 -1.91
CA ARG A 290 6.99 1.06 -1.75
C ARG A 290 5.93 0.00 -1.91
N GLN A 291 6.14 -0.98 -2.79
CA GLN A 291 5.25 -2.15 -2.88
C GLN A 291 5.23 -2.97 -1.58
N HIS A 292 6.33 -2.91 -0.81
CA HIS A 292 6.43 -3.52 0.51
C HIS A 292 6.01 -2.61 1.68
N ARG A 293 5.44 -1.43 1.38
CA ARG A 293 4.97 -0.44 2.38
C ARG A 293 6.08 0.04 3.32
N VAL A 294 7.32 0.11 2.83
CA VAL A 294 8.41 0.76 3.56
C VAL A 294 8.19 2.27 3.47
N TRP A 295 7.96 2.92 4.61
CA TRP A 295 7.79 4.38 4.72
C TRP A 295 9.00 5.08 5.35
N LYS A 296 10.06 4.30 5.62
CA LYS A 296 11.37 4.83 5.99
C LYS A 296 12.08 5.34 4.73
N PRO A 297 12.86 6.43 4.81
CA PRO A 297 13.59 6.96 3.66
C PRO A 297 14.52 5.94 3.04
N VAL A 298 14.59 5.93 1.71
CA VAL A 298 15.46 5.07 0.90
C VAL A 298 16.33 5.94 0.01
N ILE A 299 17.65 5.80 0.16
CA ILE A 299 18.65 6.44 -0.68
C ILE A 299 19.19 5.39 -1.66
N CYS A 300 19.02 5.61 -2.96
CA CYS A 300 19.58 4.74 -3.99
C CYS A 300 20.86 5.34 -4.56
N ALA A 301 21.94 4.56 -4.54
CA ALA A 301 23.28 4.95 -4.96
C ALA A 301 23.68 4.17 -6.23
N VAL A 302 23.57 4.81 -7.39
CA VAL A 302 23.71 4.17 -8.70
C VAL A 302 25.12 4.39 -9.27
N HIS A 303 25.83 3.30 -9.55
CA HIS A 303 27.11 3.33 -10.29
C HIS A 303 26.99 2.53 -11.59
N GLY A 304 27.90 2.78 -12.54
CA GLY A 304 27.95 2.04 -13.79
C GLY A 304 26.64 2.05 -14.57
N MET A 305 26.28 0.91 -15.16
CA MET A 305 25.03 0.75 -15.91
C MET A 305 23.81 0.55 -14.99
N ALA A 306 22.73 1.27 -15.28
CA ALA A 306 21.38 1.02 -14.78
C ALA A 306 20.44 0.84 -15.98
N ALA A 307 19.97 -0.39 -16.22
CA ALA A 307 19.23 -0.72 -17.44
C ALA A 307 17.86 -1.35 -17.15
N GLY A 308 16.84 -0.95 -17.92
CA GLY A 308 15.48 -1.51 -17.85
C GLY A 308 15.00 -1.67 -16.42
N GLY A 309 14.82 -2.92 -15.97
CA GLY A 309 14.37 -3.28 -14.62
C GLY A 309 15.20 -2.74 -13.44
N ALA A 310 16.38 -2.14 -13.67
CA ALA A 310 17.03 -1.31 -12.63
C ALA A 310 16.09 -0.20 -12.11
N MET A 311 15.17 0.26 -12.94
CA MET A 311 14.17 1.26 -12.59
C MET A 311 13.16 0.77 -11.55
N TYR A 312 12.97 -0.53 -11.30
CA TYR A 312 12.16 -0.99 -10.17
C TYR A 312 12.72 -0.51 -8.82
N PHE A 313 14.05 -0.43 -8.72
CA PHE A 313 14.74 0.08 -7.53
C PHE A 313 14.75 1.61 -7.50
N ILE A 314 15.11 2.23 -8.63
CA ILE A 314 15.28 3.69 -8.73
C ILE A 314 13.93 4.39 -8.59
N ASN A 315 12.88 3.87 -9.22
CA ASN A 315 11.61 4.57 -9.28
C ASN A 315 10.96 4.72 -7.90
N GLU A 316 11.17 3.76 -7.00
CA GLU A 316 10.58 3.74 -5.67
C GLU A 316 11.50 4.29 -4.56
N SER A 317 12.66 4.84 -4.92
CA SER A 317 13.60 5.46 -3.97
C SER A 317 13.35 6.95 -3.77
N ASP A 318 13.51 7.46 -2.55
CA ASP A 318 13.27 8.89 -2.22
C ASP A 318 14.35 9.81 -2.75
N ILE A 319 15.61 9.41 -2.54
CA ILE A 319 16.78 10.18 -2.94
C ILE A 319 17.62 9.26 -3.81
N VAL A 320 17.80 9.63 -5.07
CA VAL A 320 18.68 8.92 -5.98
C VAL A 320 19.91 9.78 -6.20
N ILE A 321 21.10 9.21 -5.98
CA ILE A 321 22.39 9.82 -6.31
C ILE A 321 23.15 8.86 -7.22
N CYS A 322 24.04 9.38 -8.07
CA CYS A 322 24.84 8.52 -8.93
C CYS A 322 26.29 8.97 -9.07
N SER A 323 27.13 8.02 -9.48
CA SER A 323 28.47 8.29 -9.99
C SER A 323 28.39 9.11 -11.29
N SER A 324 29.39 9.98 -11.54
CA SER A 324 29.55 10.72 -12.80
C SER A 324 29.68 9.82 -14.03
N GLU A 325 30.06 8.56 -13.83
CA GLU A 325 30.17 7.54 -14.88
C GLU A 325 28.89 6.71 -15.08
N ALA A 326 27.84 6.97 -14.30
CA ALA A 326 26.61 6.22 -14.40
C ALA A 326 25.89 6.46 -15.74
N THR A 327 25.31 5.40 -16.30
CA THR A 327 24.51 5.45 -17.52
C THR A 327 23.18 4.75 -17.36
N PHE A 328 22.13 5.33 -17.95
CA PHE A 328 20.75 4.85 -17.85
C PHE A 328 20.20 4.60 -19.25
N PHE A 329 19.64 3.43 -19.49
CA PHE A 329 19.10 3.06 -20.82
C PHE A 329 18.11 1.90 -20.72
N ASP A 330 17.39 1.61 -21.80
CA ASP A 330 16.39 0.56 -21.81
C ASP A 330 16.62 -0.46 -22.91
N PRO A 331 17.02 -1.71 -22.65
CA PRO A 331 17.30 -2.65 -23.73
C PRO A 331 16.04 -3.24 -24.40
N HIS A 332 14.83 -2.99 -23.88
CA HIS A 332 13.60 -3.64 -24.37
C HIS A 332 13.36 -3.43 -25.87
N ALA A 333 13.51 -2.20 -26.37
CA ALA A 333 13.28 -1.88 -27.77
C ALA A 333 14.23 -2.63 -28.72
N ASN A 334 15.50 -2.80 -28.34
CA ASN A 334 16.46 -3.59 -29.12
C ASN A 334 16.08 -5.07 -29.22
N GLY A 335 15.39 -5.59 -28.20
CA GLY A 335 14.86 -6.96 -28.19
C GLY A 335 13.48 -7.11 -28.84
N GLY A 336 12.90 -6.04 -29.39
CA GLY A 336 11.52 -6.05 -29.89
C GLY A 336 10.48 -6.28 -28.79
N MET A 337 10.82 -5.94 -27.54
CA MET A 337 9.97 -6.11 -26.37
C MET A 337 9.32 -4.78 -25.99
N VAL A 338 8.16 -4.87 -25.32
CA VAL A 338 7.45 -3.69 -24.83
C VAL A 338 8.13 -3.18 -23.56
N SER A 339 8.53 -1.91 -23.58
CA SER A 339 8.90 -1.13 -22.39
C SER A 339 7.66 -0.45 -21.84
N ALA A 340 7.25 -0.79 -20.61
CA ALA A 340 6.00 -0.29 -20.05
C ALA A 340 6.12 0.09 -18.58
N LEU A 341 6.48 -0.85 -17.72
CA LEU A 341 6.39 -0.68 -16.27
C LEU A 341 7.43 0.32 -15.76
N GLU A 342 8.64 0.23 -16.27
CA GLU A 342 9.74 1.12 -15.92
C GLU A 342 9.49 2.58 -16.39
N PRO A 343 9.11 2.84 -17.65
CA PRO A 343 8.65 4.17 -18.10
C PRO A 343 7.47 4.73 -17.31
N ILE A 344 6.47 3.91 -16.97
CA ILE A 344 5.31 4.38 -16.19
C ILE A 344 5.75 4.83 -14.80
N GLY A 345 6.64 4.07 -14.14
CA GLY A 345 7.24 4.49 -12.88
C GLY A 345 8.06 5.79 -13.00
N MET A 346 8.71 6.02 -14.15
CA MET A 346 9.40 7.29 -14.40
C MET A 346 8.43 8.46 -14.51
N LEU A 347 7.29 8.27 -15.19
CA LEU A 347 6.23 9.29 -15.29
C LEU A 347 5.63 9.61 -13.92
N ALA A 348 5.43 8.60 -13.07
CA ALA A 348 4.93 8.78 -11.71
C ALA A 348 5.86 9.65 -10.85
N ARG A 349 7.16 9.70 -11.16
CA ARG A 349 8.14 10.60 -10.53
C ARG A 349 8.15 12.01 -11.11
N GLY A 350 7.35 12.27 -12.14
CA GLY A 350 7.32 13.56 -12.84
C GLY A 350 8.46 13.76 -13.83
N ILE A 351 9.16 12.69 -14.25
CA ILE A 351 10.16 12.79 -15.32
C ILE A 351 9.42 13.22 -16.61
N PRO A 352 9.93 14.22 -17.36
CA PRO A 352 9.23 14.72 -18.53
C PRO A 352 8.94 13.62 -19.56
N LEU A 353 7.72 13.60 -20.08
CA LEU A 353 7.26 12.58 -21.04
C LEU A 353 8.25 12.39 -22.21
N GLY A 354 8.82 13.48 -22.74
CA GLY A 354 9.79 13.41 -23.83
C GLY A 354 11.08 12.67 -23.46
N GLU A 355 11.58 12.84 -22.25
CA GLU A 355 12.76 12.11 -21.75
C GLU A 355 12.43 10.62 -21.58
N VAL A 356 11.27 10.30 -21.02
CA VAL A 356 10.81 8.92 -20.84
C VAL A 356 10.65 8.19 -22.18
N LEU A 357 9.99 8.84 -23.16
CA LEU A 357 9.80 8.26 -24.49
C LEU A 357 11.14 8.08 -25.22
N ARG A 358 12.05 9.05 -25.15
CA ARG A 358 13.38 8.94 -25.78
C ARG A 358 14.17 7.77 -25.18
N TRP A 359 14.17 7.65 -23.86
CA TRP A 359 14.82 6.56 -23.14
C TRP A 359 14.26 5.20 -23.54
N ALA A 360 12.92 5.04 -23.61
CA ALA A 360 12.28 3.78 -23.95
C ALA A 360 12.41 3.41 -25.44
N LEU A 361 12.38 4.39 -26.34
CA LEU A 361 12.33 4.16 -27.80
C LEU A 361 13.70 4.01 -28.45
N LEU A 362 14.74 4.69 -27.93
CA LEU A 362 16.11 4.58 -28.45
C LEU A 362 16.88 3.38 -27.89
N GLY A 363 16.27 2.66 -26.97
CA GLY A 363 16.80 1.40 -26.51
C GLY A 363 18.13 1.57 -25.76
N SER A 364 19.10 0.73 -26.11
CA SER A 364 20.50 0.75 -25.67
C SER A 364 21.44 1.47 -26.64
N ASP A 365 20.94 1.89 -27.80
CA ASP A 365 21.70 2.67 -28.79
C ASP A 365 21.96 4.09 -28.29
N GLU A 366 21.07 4.61 -27.42
CA GLU A 366 21.31 5.82 -26.65
C GLU A 366 21.33 5.53 -25.16
N ARG A 367 22.43 5.92 -24.50
CA ARG A 367 22.54 5.85 -23.04
C ARG A 367 22.54 7.23 -22.44
N MET A 368 21.59 7.49 -21.55
CA MET A 368 21.51 8.73 -20.80
C MET A 368 22.68 8.80 -19.81
N THR A 369 23.44 9.89 -19.87
CA THR A 369 24.56 10.14 -18.94
C THR A 369 24.04 10.59 -17.57
N ALA A 370 24.88 10.49 -16.53
CA ALA A 370 24.59 11.00 -15.19
C ALA A 370 24.09 12.47 -15.21
N GLN A 371 24.65 13.31 -16.08
CA GLN A 371 24.34 14.74 -16.13
C GLN A 371 23.00 14.99 -16.81
N THR A 372 22.63 14.19 -17.79
CA THR A 372 21.29 14.21 -18.37
C THR A 372 20.27 13.66 -17.37
N ALA A 373 20.59 12.58 -16.66
CA ALA A 373 19.74 12.02 -15.60
C ALA A 373 19.48 13.03 -14.47
N LEU A 374 20.47 13.84 -14.11
CA LEU A 374 20.32 14.94 -13.16
C LEU A 374 19.38 16.03 -13.68
N ARG A 375 19.55 16.47 -14.93
CA ARG A 375 18.67 17.47 -15.55
C ARG A 375 17.23 16.97 -15.71
N ALA A 376 17.05 15.69 -16.00
CA ALA A 376 15.74 15.06 -16.16
C ALA A 376 15.03 14.76 -14.83
N GLY A 377 15.74 14.82 -13.70
CA GLY A 377 15.20 14.53 -12.37
C GLY A 377 15.16 13.04 -12.00
N ILE A 378 15.86 12.17 -12.74
CA ILE A 378 16.04 10.75 -12.37
C ILE A 378 16.91 10.67 -11.11
N VAL A 379 18.03 11.40 -11.13
CA VAL A 379 18.93 11.55 -9.98
C VAL A 379 18.88 12.97 -9.46
N THR A 380 19.21 13.12 -8.18
CA THR A 380 19.21 14.39 -7.49
C THR A 380 20.63 14.93 -7.29
N GLU A 381 21.65 14.06 -7.32
CA GLU A 381 23.07 14.42 -7.17
C GLU A 381 23.93 13.54 -8.07
N VAL A 382 24.98 14.14 -8.65
CA VAL A 382 26.07 13.42 -9.30
C VAL A 382 27.33 13.64 -8.49
N VAL A 383 28.06 12.57 -8.19
CA VAL A 383 29.31 12.60 -7.43
C VAL A 383 30.42 11.84 -8.13
N GLU A 384 31.66 12.07 -7.72
CA GLU A 384 32.79 11.30 -8.23
C GLU A 384 32.66 9.80 -7.86
N PRO A 385 33.12 8.86 -8.73
CA PRO A 385 32.88 7.43 -8.55
C PRO A 385 33.30 6.90 -7.16
N GLY A 386 34.46 7.33 -6.65
CA GLY A 386 34.97 6.93 -5.34
C GLY A 386 34.24 7.54 -4.13
N GLN A 387 33.31 8.47 -4.34
CA GLN A 387 32.59 9.18 -3.28
C GLN A 387 31.13 8.70 -3.13
N LEU A 388 30.63 7.88 -4.04
CA LEU A 388 29.21 7.52 -4.08
C LEU A 388 28.71 6.86 -2.79
N ARG A 389 29.39 5.82 -2.32
CA ARG A 389 28.97 5.09 -1.11
C ARG A 389 29.09 5.93 0.15
N SER A 390 30.19 6.67 0.30
CA SER A 390 30.39 7.56 1.46
C SER A 390 29.39 8.72 1.47
N ARG A 391 29.01 9.23 0.29
CA ARG A 391 27.96 10.24 0.16
C ARG A 391 26.58 9.70 0.52
N ALA A 392 26.22 8.51 0.03
CA ALA A 392 24.97 7.85 0.40
C ALA A 392 24.89 7.65 1.92
N ARG A 393 25.99 7.18 2.53
CA ARG A 393 26.09 7.02 3.99
C ARG A 393 25.92 8.34 4.73
N GLN A 394 26.59 9.40 4.29
CA GLN A 394 26.47 10.72 4.90
C GLN A 394 25.02 11.23 4.89
N LEU A 395 24.33 11.11 3.76
CA LEU A 395 22.91 11.47 3.65
C LEU A 395 22.05 10.64 4.61
N ALA A 396 22.29 9.32 4.67
CA ALA A 396 21.55 8.43 5.55
C ALA A 396 21.75 8.78 7.03
N ASP A 397 22.99 9.04 7.46
CA ASP A 397 23.31 9.42 8.83
C ASP A 397 22.64 10.74 9.24
N GLU A 398 22.61 11.72 8.33
CA GLU A 398 21.94 13.00 8.57
C GLU A 398 20.43 12.85 8.77
N ILE A 399 19.79 11.94 8.02
CA ILE A 399 18.37 11.63 8.13
C ILE A 399 18.11 10.78 9.38
N ALA A 400 18.91 9.74 9.64
CA ALA A 400 18.77 8.84 10.79
C ALA A 400 18.96 9.55 12.14
N ALA A 401 19.71 10.66 12.16
CA ALA A 401 19.86 11.55 13.31
C ALA A 401 18.62 12.42 13.59
N ARG A 402 17.57 12.37 12.75
CA ARG A 402 16.30 13.06 12.98
C ARG A 402 15.31 12.14 13.70
N ARG A 403 14.24 12.75 14.20
CA ARG A 403 13.14 12.00 14.81
C ARG A 403 12.44 11.15 13.74
N PRO A 404 12.42 9.82 13.87
CA PRO A 404 11.97 8.92 12.80
C PRO A 404 10.50 9.10 12.44
N GLU A 405 9.62 9.37 13.40
CA GLU A 405 8.17 9.50 13.16
C GLU A 405 7.85 10.72 12.28
N ALA A 406 8.54 11.84 12.50
CA ALA A 406 8.38 13.04 11.68
C ALA A 406 8.87 12.82 10.23
N ILE A 407 9.98 12.09 10.08
CA ILE A 407 10.55 11.76 8.78
C ILE A 407 9.66 10.78 8.02
N GLN A 408 9.22 9.69 8.66
CA GLN A 408 8.32 8.72 8.03
C GLN A 408 6.96 9.36 7.67
N GLY A 409 6.42 10.22 8.55
CA GLY A 409 5.22 10.99 8.25
C GLY A 409 5.38 11.88 7.02
N THR A 410 6.54 12.50 6.85
CA THR A 410 6.86 13.31 5.66
C THR A 410 6.95 12.46 4.39
N VAL A 411 7.70 11.36 4.43
CA VAL A 411 7.84 10.43 3.28
C VAL A 411 6.47 9.92 2.85
N ARG A 412 5.67 9.44 3.81
CA ARG A 412 4.35 8.88 3.54
C ARG A 412 3.39 9.93 2.98
N ALA A 413 3.38 11.14 3.54
CA ALA A 413 2.55 12.24 3.03
C ALA A 413 2.86 12.58 1.57
N ILE A 414 4.15 12.61 1.18
CA ILE A 414 4.58 12.94 -0.18
C ILE A 414 4.21 11.81 -1.15
N TRP A 415 4.54 10.56 -0.82
CA TRP A 415 4.28 9.42 -1.70
C TRP A 415 2.79 9.17 -1.91
N GLU A 416 2.01 9.16 -0.84
CA GLU A 416 0.57 8.94 -0.97
C GLU A 416 -0.14 10.09 -1.72
N ALA A 417 0.40 11.31 -1.67
CA ALA A 417 -0.16 12.44 -2.40
C ALA A 417 -0.09 12.27 -3.93
N LEU A 418 0.84 11.47 -4.47
CA LEU A 418 0.98 11.26 -5.92
C LEU A 418 -0.26 10.57 -6.53
N GLU A 419 -0.96 9.77 -5.73
CA GLU A 419 -2.15 9.01 -6.12
C GLU A 419 -3.46 9.75 -5.80
N MET A 420 -3.36 10.99 -5.30
CA MET A 420 -4.51 11.75 -4.79
C MET A 420 -4.73 13.04 -5.58
N ASN A 421 -5.99 13.45 -5.68
CA ASN A 421 -6.26 14.82 -6.12
C ASN A 421 -5.71 15.83 -5.09
N PRO A 422 -5.36 17.07 -5.51
CA PRO A 422 -4.66 18.02 -4.64
C PRO A 422 -5.36 18.33 -3.32
N SER A 423 -6.70 18.43 -3.31
CA SER A 423 -7.47 18.75 -2.11
C SER A 423 -7.55 17.58 -1.12
N ILE A 424 -7.53 16.34 -1.61
CA ILE A 424 -7.42 15.15 -0.76
C ILE A 424 -5.99 15.02 -0.25
N ALA A 425 -4.98 15.21 -1.10
CA ALA A 425 -3.58 15.16 -0.73
C ALA A 425 -3.23 16.11 0.43
N LEU A 426 -3.71 17.36 0.38
CA LEU A 426 -3.48 18.34 1.46
C LEU A 426 -4.15 17.94 2.79
N ARG A 427 -5.38 17.40 2.74
CA ARG A 427 -6.07 16.93 3.94
C ARG A 427 -5.42 15.68 4.53
N ASN A 428 -5.03 14.73 3.68
CA ASN A 428 -4.28 13.55 4.10
C ASN A 428 -2.92 13.94 4.71
N GLY A 429 -2.21 14.87 4.06
CA GLY A 429 -0.95 15.43 4.54
C GLY A 429 -1.09 16.07 5.93
N LEU A 430 -2.17 16.81 6.20
CA LEU A 430 -2.43 17.40 7.52
C LEU A 430 -2.48 16.33 8.63
N SER A 431 -3.13 15.19 8.39
CA SER A 431 -3.18 14.08 9.35
C SER A 431 -1.79 13.57 9.71
N TYR A 432 -0.85 13.49 8.75
CA TYR A 432 0.53 13.11 9.05
C TYR A 432 1.28 14.12 9.90
N THR A 433 0.95 15.41 9.80
CA THR A 433 1.52 16.40 10.74
C THR A 433 0.98 16.19 12.15
N GLN A 434 -0.26 15.77 12.31
CA GLN A 434 -0.87 15.48 13.61
C GLN A 434 -0.31 14.20 14.23
N ILE A 435 0.08 13.23 13.39
CA ILE A 435 0.72 11.98 13.83
C ILE A 435 2.22 12.19 14.13
N GLY A 436 2.94 12.83 13.21
CA GLY A 436 4.41 12.91 13.25
C GLY A 436 4.98 14.05 14.08
N ASN A 437 4.22 15.13 14.35
CA ASN A 437 4.71 16.27 15.12
C ASN A 437 4.72 16.08 16.65
N PRO A 438 3.70 15.45 17.27
CA PRO A 438 3.70 15.22 18.73
C PRO A 438 4.76 14.19 19.13
N GLY A 439 5.43 14.41 20.26
CA GLY A 439 6.38 13.48 20.86
C GLY A 439 7.62 14.14 21.47
N ASP A 440 8.34 13.38 22.28
CA ASP A 440 9.59 13.81 22.92
C ASP A 440 10.75 13.91 21.92
N GLY A 441 11.84 14.59 22.30
CA GLY A 441 13.02 14.73 21.46
C GLY A 441 12.86 15.72 20.29
N ARG A 442 11.81 16.55 20.31
CA ARG A 442 11.62 17.61 19.32
C ARG A 442 12.73 18.65 19.45
N THR A 443 13.45 18.87 18.36
CA THR A 443 14.48 19.91 18.30
C THR A 443 13.86 21.23 17.84
N ASP A 444 14.18 22.33 18.52
CA ASP A 444 13.79 23.66 18.06
C ASP A 444 14.73 24.07 16.91
N SER A 445 14.17 24.27 15.72
CA SER A 445 14.96 24.62 14.54
C SER A 445 15.75 25.92 14.75
N ARG A 446 15.28 26.83 15.62
CA ARG A 446 15.97 28.09 15.95
C ARG A 446 17.25 27.88 16.73
N VAL A 447 17.44 26.73 17.37
CA VAL A 447 18.68 26.40 18.09
C VAL A 447 19.60 25.46 17.32
N ASN A 448 19.19 25.00 16.12
CA ASN A 448 20.05 24.23 15.24
C ASN A 448 21.12 25.14 14.62
N LYS A 449 22.31 25.16 15.21
CA LYS A 449 23.45 25.99 14.77
C LYS A 449 24.30 25.34 13.68
N ARG A 450 23.87 24.24 13.07
CA ARG A 450 24.64 23.60 11.97
C ARG A 450 24.64 24.53 10.76
N THR A 451 25.83 24.84 10.24
CA THR A 451 25.97 25.59 8.98
C THR A 451 25.28 24.83 7.85
N PRO A 452 24.34 25.45 7.11
CA PRO A 452 23.69 24.79 5.99
C PRO A 452 24.72 24.50 4.89
N ARG A 453 24.57 23.33 4.25
CA ARG A 453 25.28 23.02 3.01
C ARG A 453 24.48 23.53 1.84
N LEU A 454 25.17 24.11 0.87
CA LEU A 454 24.58 24.45 -0.41
C LEU A 454 24.77 23.26 -1.35
N ARG A 455 23.72 22.93 -2.08
CA ARG A 455 23.69 21.87 -3.08
C ARG A 455 23.61 22.51 -4.45
#